data_AF-A0A7S2SXR0-F1
#
_entry.id   AF-A0A7S2SXR0-F1
#
_cell.length_a   1.000
_cell.length_b   1.000
_cell.length_c   1.000
_cell.angle_alpha   90.00
_cell.angle_beta   90.00
_cell.angle_gamma   90.00
#
_symmetry.space_group_name_H-M   'P 1'
#
loop_
_entity.id
_entity.type
_entity.pdbx_description
1 polymer ?
#
loop_
_entity_poly.entity_id
_entity_poly.type
_entity_poly.pdbx_seq_one_letter_code
_entity_poly.pdbx_strand_id
1 'polypeptide(L)'
;MPDHGYPVRLIIPGYIGGRMVKWLTEIEVTENESTNYYHYFDNRVLPSHVDAERATAEGWWYKPEYIINDLNINSAMVYPQHDEILKLSGSDGQKYTLKGYAYSGGGRKVIRS
;
A
#
# COMPACT_ATOMS: atom_id res chain seq x y z
N MET A 1 20.47 -8.67 7.38
CA MET A 1 19.43 -9.54 7.96
C MET A 1 18.56 -10.09 6.84
N PRO A 2 17.87 -11.23 6.98
CA PRO A 2 16.98 -11.75 5.92
C PRO A 2 15.82 -10.80 5.62
N ASP A 3 15.61 -10.45 4.35
CA ASP A 3 14.74 -9.33 3.95
C ASP A 3 13.25 -9.53 4.25
N HIS A 4 12.81 -10.78 4.25
CA HIS A 4 11.40 -11.15 4.39
C HIS A 4 11.01 -11.58 5.81
N GLY A 5 11.81 -11.24 6.82
CA GLY A 5 11.40 -11.41 8.21
C GLY A 5 11.62 -12.81 8.79
N TYR A 6 12.56 -13.59 8.25
CA TYR A 6 12.93 -14.88 8.87
C TYR A 6 13.33 -14.68 10.35
N PRO A 7 12.92 -15.55 11.28
CA PRO A 7 12.17 -16.79 11.04
C PRO A 7 10.65 -16.60 10.96
N VAL A 8 10.11 -15.52 11.54
CA VAL A 8 8.68 -15.32 11.69
C VAL A 8 8.29 -13.88 11.37
N ARG A 9 7.17 -13.72 10.65
CA ARG A 9 6.52 -12.43 10.40
C ARG A 9 5.02 -12.55 10.51
N LEU A 10 4.37 -11.41 10.77
CA LEU A 10 2.92 -11.28 10.69
C LEU A 10 2.48 -11.02 9.24
N ILE A 11 1.36 -11.61 8.82
CA ILE A 11 0.70 -11.36 7.54
C ILE A 11 -0.78 -11.07 7.82
N ILE A 12 -1.27 -9.93 7.32
CA ILE A 12 -2.67 -9.52 7.42
C ILE A 12 -3.20 -9.27 6.00
N PRO A 13 -3.94 -10.23 5.41
CA PRO A 13 -4.43 -10.08 4.04
C PRO A 13 -5.32 -8.84 3.86
N GLY A 14 -5.10 -8.10 2.76
CA GLY A 14 -5.87 -6.89 2.43
C GLY A 14 -5.42 -5.62 3.17
N TYR A 15 -4.51 -5.73 4.14
CA TYR A 15 -3.90 -4.59 4.82
C TYR A 15 -2.64 -4.12 4.11
N ILE A 16 -2.23 -2.88 4.40
CA ILE A 16 -0.94 -2.33 3.97
C ILE A 16 0.24 -3.15 4.53
N GLY A 17 1.35 -3.14 3.78
CA GLY A 17 2.57 -3.84 4.18
C GLY A 17 3.16 -3.36 5.51
N GLY A 18 2.93 -2.08 5.89
CA GLY A 18 3.40 -1.50 7.15
C GLY A 18 2.84 -2.16 8.41
N ARG A 19 1.71 -2.89 8.31
CA ARG A 19 1.15 -3.67 9.43
C ARG A 19 1.66 -5.12 9.49
N MET A 20 2.41 -5.55 8.49
CA MET A 20 2.93 -6.93 8.39
C MET A 20 4.34 -7.02 9.00
N VAL A 21 4.41 -6.87 10.33
CA VAL A 21 5.65 -6.83 11.13
C VAL A 21 6.58 -7.99 10.78
N LYS A 22 7.82 -7.67 10.39
CA LYS A 22 8.90 -8.62 10.11
C LYS A 22 9.74 -8.86 11.36
N TRP A 23 10.39 -10.02 11.45
CA TRP A 23 11.25 -10.38 12.59
C TRP A 23 10.49 -10.30 13.91
N LEU A 24 9.31 -10.93 13.96
CA LEU A 24 8.38 -10.85 15.08
C LEU A 24 9.01 -11.41 16.37
N THR A 25 9.01 -10.62 17.44
CA THR A 25 9.55 -11.00 18.75
C THR A 25 8.48 -11.17 19.83
N GLU A 26 7.37 -10.43 19.73
CA GLU A 26 6.35 -10.36 20.78
C GLU A 26 4.96 -10.13 20.17
N ILE A 27 3.94 -10.72 20.80
CA ILE A 27 2.54 -10.45 20.52
C ILE A 27 1.88 -10.11 21.86
N GLU A 28 1.37 -8.90 21.96
CA GLU A 28 0.66 -8.39 23.12
C GLU A 28 -0.81 -8.14 22.76
N VAL A 29 -1.72 -8.47 23.69
CA VAL A 29 -3.15 -8.16 23.57
C VAL A 29 -3.47 -7.02 24.52
N THR A 30 -3.90 -5.89 23.96
CA THR A 30 -4.17 -4.65 24.70
C THR A 30 -5.58 -4.16 24.39
N GLU A 31 -6.14 -3.35 25.29
CA GLU A 31 -7.46 -2.70 25.07
C GLU A 31 -7.37 -1.54 24.08
N ASN A 32 -6.18 -0.97 23.89
CA ASN A 32 -5.93 0.21 23.07
C ASN A 32 -4.92 -0.08 21.95
N GLU A 33 -4.93 0.77 20.92
CA GLU A 33 -3.96 0.70 19.82
C GLU A 33 -2.51 0.90 20.30
N SER A 34 -1.55 0.41 19.50
CA SER A 34 -0.13 0.49 19.83
C SER A 34 0.34 1.93 19.97
N THR A 35 1.06 2.22 21.05
CA THR A 35 1.70 3.54 21.27
C THR A 35 3.08 3.65 20.61
N ASN A 36 3.47 2.67 19.78
CA ASN A 36 4.76 2.65 19.09
C ASN A 36 4.90 3.87 18.17
N TYR A 37 6.11 4.44 18.12
CA TYR A 37 6.46 5.55 17.23
C TYR A 37 5.98 5.32 15.77
N TYR A 38 6.24 4.15 15.20
CA TYR A 38 5.84 3.84 13.81
C TYR A 38 4.32 3.67 13.62
N HIS A 39 3.56 3.49 14.70
CA HIS A 39 2.10 3.49 14.63
C HIS A 39 1.54 4.90 14.43
N TYR A 40 2.19 5.92 15.03
CA TYR A 40 1.77 7.31 14.90
C TYR A 40 2.39 8.04 13.72
N PHE A 41 3.70 7.92 13.50
CA PHE A 41 4.43 8.78 12.56
C PHE A 41 4.61 8.19 11.16
N ASP A 42 4.02 7.02 10.88
CA ASP A 42 4.11 6.35 9.59
C ASP A 42 2.75 5.76 9.18
N ASN A 43 2.60 5.38 7.91
CA ASN A 43 1.44 4.68 7.37
C ASN A 43 0.11 5.43 7.54
N ARG A 44 0.12 6.73 7.23
CA ARG A 44 -1.04 7.63 7.25
C ARG A 44 -1.20 8.36 5.93
N VAL A 45 -2.44 8.59 5.48
CA VAL A 45 -2.74 9.55 4.40
C VAL A 45 -3.27 10.81 5.03
N LEU A 46 -2.43 11.83 5.14
CA LEU A 46 -2.86 13.16 5.59
C LEU A 46 -3.50 13.94 4.44
N PRO A 47 -4.39 14.92 4.71
CA PRO A 47 -4.93 15.79 3.68
C PRO A 47 -3.82 16.54 2.94
N SER A 48 -4.04 16.83 1.66
CA SER A 48 -3.03 17.45 0.78
C SER A 48 -2.54 18.83 1.21
N HIS A 49 -3.28 19.53 2.08
CA HIS A 49 -2.93 20.86 2.61
C HIS A 49 -2.15 20.79 3.94
N VAL A 50 -1.82 19.59 4.42
CA VAL A 50 -1.08 19.36 5.66
C VAL A 50 0.32 18.85 5.31
N ASP A 51 1.32 19.67 5.57
CA ASP A 51 2.73 19.28 5.50
C ASP A 51 3.23 18.69 6.82
N ALA A 52 4.50 18.27 6.86
CA ALA A 52 5.09 17.62 8.04
C ALA A 52 5.22 18.55 9.25
N GLU A 53 5.52 19.84 9.03
CA GLU A 53 5.66 20.84 10.08
C GLU A 53 4.31 21.07 10.76
N ARG A 54 3.27 21.30 9.95
CA ARG A 54 1.89 21.45 10.42
C ARG A 54 1.36 20.17 11.07
N ALA A 55 1.66 19.01 10.49
CA ALA A 55 1.27 17.73 11.05
C ALA A 55 1.76 17.56 12.49
N THR A 56 3.00 17.97 12.73
CA THR A 56 3.63 17.92 14.05
C THR A 56 3.07 18.97 14.99
N ALA A 57 2.97 20.23 14.55
CA ALA A 57 2.50 21.34 15.37
C ALA A 57 1.04 21.19 15.81
N GLU A 58 0.17 20.66 14.94
CA GLU A 58 -1.26 20.51 15.19
C GLU A 58 -1.68 19.07 15.58
N GLY A 59 -0.72 18.17 15.81
CA GLY A 59 -0.98 16.82 16.33
C GLY A 59 -1.72 15.88 15.36
N TRP A 60 -1.56 16.06 14.04
CA TRP A 60 -2.22 15.24 13.02
C TRP A 60 -1.85 13.76 13.09
N TRP A 61 -0.64 13.45 13.53
CA TRP A 61 -0.14 12.08 13.72
C TRP A 61 -0.96 11.25 14.71
N TYR A 62 -1.74 11.89 15.58
CA TYR A 62 -2.54 11.21 16.61
C TYR A 62 -4.02 11.08 16.24
N LYS A 63 -4.44 11.62 15.09
CA LYS A 63 -5.83 11.54 14.62
C LYS A 63 -6.08 10.19 13.96
N PRO A 64 -6.90 9.28 14.54
CA PRO A 64 -7.03 7.90 14.07
C PRO A 64 -7.59 7.78 12.64
N GLU A 65 -8.30 8.79 12.17
CA GLU A 65 -9.01 8.84 10.89
C GLU A 65 -8.08 8.78 9.67
N TYR A 66 -6.80 9.12 9.86
CA TYR A 66 -5.79 9.11 8.79
C TYR A 66 -4.95 7.84 8.78
N ILE A 67 -5.20 6.89 9.69
CA ILE A 67 -4.52 5.60 9.73
C ILE A 67 -4.88 4.78 8.49
N ILE A 68 -3.87 4.22 7.82
CA ILE A 68 -4.11 3.26 6.75
C ILE A 68 -4.01 1.85 7.34
N ASN A 69 -5.09 1.09 7.17
CA ASN A 69 -5.14 -0.34 7.47
C ASN A 69 -5.42 -1.09 6.17
N ASP A 70 -6.65 -1.05 5.69
CA ASP A 70 -7.02 -1.60 4.39
C ASP A 70 -6.33 -0.87 3.23
N LEU A 71 -5.89 -1.64 2.23
CA LEU A 71 -5.47 -1.09 0.95
C LEU A 71 -6.67 -0.50 0.18
N ASN A 72 -6.49 0.67 -0.41
CA ASN A 72 -7.43 1.21 -1.40
C ASN A 72 -7.39 0.38 -2.70
N ILE A 73 -8.43 0.51 -3.52
CA ILE A 73 -8.42 -0.06 -4.87
C ILE A 73 -7.33 0.62 -5.71
N ASN A 74 -6.54 -0.18 -6.40
CA ASN A 74 -5.49 0.32 -7.30
C ASN A 74 -5.35 -0.61 -8.50
N SER A 75 -4.88 -0.05 -9.61
CA SER A 75 -4.50 -0.79 -10.80
C SER A 75 -3.32 -0.12 -11.48
N ALA A 76 -2.43 -0.91 -12.06
CA ALA A 76 -1.32 -0.40 -12.85
C ALA A 76 -1.17 -1.19 -14.15
N MET A 77 -0.81 -0.47 -15.21
CA MET A 77 -0.40 -1.06 -16.47
C MET A 77 1.06 -1.52 -16.36
N VAL A 78 1.32 -2.73 -16.81
CA VAL A 78 2.68 -3.33 -16.88
C VAL A 78 3.17 -3.34 -18.33
N TYR A 79 2.25 -3.42 -19.29
CA TYR A 79 2.54 -3.37 -20.72
C TYR A 79 1.56 -2.44 -21.45
N PRO A 80 2.06 -1.53 -22.32
CA PRO A 80 3.48 -1.33 -22.64
C PRO A 80 4.31 -0.85 -21.45
N GLN A 81 5.60 -1.19 -21.48
CA GLN A 81 6.55 -0.65 -20.51
C GLN A 81 6.73 0.85 -20.71
N HIS A 82 7.23 1.53 -19.68
CA HIS A 82 7.61 2.93 -19.81
C HIS A 82 8.59 3.08 -20.98
N ASP A 83 8.24 3.98 -21.90
CA ASP A 83 8.97 4.26 -23.15
C ASP A 83 9.09 3.10 -24.15
N GLU A 84 8.25 2.06 -24.05
CA GLU A 84 8.18 1.02 -25.07
C GLU A 84 7.65 1.58 -26.40
N ILE A 85 8.45 1.46 -27.47
CA ILE A 85 8.08 1.90 -28.81
C ILE A 85 7.37 0.76 -29.56
N LEU A 86 6.07 0.93 -29.78
CA LEU A 86 5.27 -0.01 -30.57
C LEU A 86 5.40 0.33 -32.07
N LYS A 87 6.08 -0.54 -32.81
CA LYS A 87 6.17 -0.42 -34.28
C LYS A 87 4.85 -0.82 -34.91
N LEU A 88 4.17 0.15 -35.50
CA LEU A 88 2.99 -0.08 -36.32
C LEU A 88 3.43 -0.62 -37.68
N SER A 89 3.42 -1.94 -37.87
CA SER A 89 3.55 -2.54 -39.19
C SER A 89 2.25 -2.21 -39.93
N GLY A 90 2.29 -1.35 -40.95
CA GLY A 90 1.13 -0.79 -41.66
C GLY A 90 0.20 -1.80 -42.39
N SER A 91 0.20 -3.07 -41.99
CA SER A 91 -0.87 -4.02 -42.27
C SER A 91 -2.11 -3.69 -41.44
N ASP A 92 -3.25 -3.55 -42.09
CA ASP A 92 -4.54 -3.44 -41.41
C ASP A 92 -4.71 -4.57 -40.38
N GLY A 93 -4.95 -4.19 -39.12
CA GLY A 93 -5.30 -5.14 -38.05
C GLY A 93 -4.21 -5.52 -37.05
N GLN A 94 -3.07 -4.82 -36.99
CA GLN A 94 -2.10 -5.07 -35.91
C GLN A 94 -2.74 -4.78 -34.53
N LYS A 95 -2.65 -5.74 -33.61
CA LYS A 95 -3.16 -5.64 -32.24
C LYS A 95 -2.02 -5.73 -31.23
N TYR A 96 -2.12 -4.93 -30.17
CA TYR A 96 -1.25 -5.02 -29.00
C TYR A 96 -2.07 -5.38 -27.77
N THR A 97 -1.60 -6.35 -26.99
CA THR A 97 -2.30 -6.78 -25.76
C THR A 97 -1.79 -5.99 -24.58
N LEU A 98 -2.62 -5.07 -24.07
CA LEU A 98 -2.35 -4.38 -22.82
C LEU A 98 -2.43 -5.37 -21.65
N LYS A 99 -1.51 -5.23 -20.69
CA LYS A 99 -1.50 -6.06 -19.48
C LYS A 99 -1.24 -5.18 -18.28
N GLY A 100 -1.83 -5.57 -17.16
CA GLY A 100 -1.69 -4.89 -15.89
C GLY A 100 -2.13 -5.78 -14.74
N TYR A 101 -2.17 -5.21 -13.56
CA TYR A 101 -2.76 -5.82 -12.38
C TYR A 101 -3.73 -4.84 -11.72
N ALA A 102 -4.66 -5.37 -10.95
CA ALA A 102 -5.54 -4.61 -10.08
C ALA A 102 -5.70 -5.34 -8.75
N TYR A 103 -5.83 -4.60 -7.66
CA TYR A 103 -6.07 -5.13 -6.33
C TYR A 103 -6.96 -4.21 -5.50
N SER A 104 -7.52 -4.75 -4.42
CA SER A 104 -8.25 -3.99 -3.41
C SER A 104 -8.00 -4.61 -2.03
N GLY A 105 -7.99 -3.79 -0.99
CA GLY A 105 -7.87 -4.23 0.40
C GLY A 105 -9.18 -4.74 0.99
N GLY A 106 -9.12 -5.16 2.25
CA GLY A 106 -10.30 -5.64 3.00
C GLY A 106 -11.00 -6.87 2.40
N GLY A 107 -10.29 -7.68 1.60
CA GLY A 107 -10.85 -8.87 0.96
C GLY A 107 -11.83 -8.59 -0.20
N ARG A 108 -11.91 -7.34 -0.68
CA ARG A 108 -12.86 -6.94 -1.72
C ARG A 108 -12.37 -7.41 -3.09
N LYS A 109 -13.25 -8.08 -3.85
CA LYS A 109 -12.96 -8.54 -5.22
C LYS A 109 -13.00 -7.37 -6.21
N VAL A 110 -12.01 -7.28 -7.09
CA VAL A 110 -12.06 -6.41 -8.27
C VAL A 110 -13.03 -7.04 -9.28
N ILE A 111 -14.14 -6.35 -9.58
CA ILE A 111 -15.19 -6.87 -10.47
C ILE A 111 -14.98 -6.52 -11.95
N ARG A 112 -14.16 -5.49 -12.23
CA ARG A 112 -13.82 -5.05 -13.59
C ARG A 112 -12.49 -4.29 -13.57
N SER A 113 -11.64 -4.56 -14.54
CA SER A 113 -10.36 -3.89 -14.81
C SER A 113 -10.18 -3.71 -16.31
#